data_AF-A0A7Y1XZM3-F1
#
_entry.id   AF-A0A7Y1XZM3-F1
#
_cell.length_a   1.000
_cell.length_b   1.000
_cell.length_c   1.000
_cell.angle_alpha   90.00
_cell.angle_beta   90.00
_cell.angle_gamma   90.00
#
_symmetry.space_group_name_H-M   'P 1'
#
loop_
_entity.id
_entity.type
_entity.pdbx_description
1 polymer ?
#
loop_
_entity_poly.entity_id
_entity_poly.type
_entity_poly.pdbx_seq_one_letter_code
_entity_poly.pdbx_strand_id
1 'polypeptide(L)'
;YMFSLVALLLSFTDSDRRFSLSKSSERTVPLWQYHILRLQVFIVYFYGGLAKLNPDWLICAEPIRSFVSYVFPEMVESDVFVSFFKYGGLLFDLLIGFLLFIKPTRMIALIFVAFFNFSNAYIFDDIGIFPFIMFFATIIFFSEDDIVVQKIKGVLGMKPGIPQATQSSLPAFPKVLILFFCFQLLFPLRYILLPHDKDWTGIGQRFAWRMKIQSRPVEQYEIYVTSPQIPGESQVQINTFINTMQMTVMSQDPVALWQFANYVKQEALKQGIPEPEVHARIRVSMNGSPEQYIVDPSVDLSMQDYDPLGYNEWIPERIGNCLDQ
;
A
#
# COMPACT_ATOMS: atom_id res chain seq x y z
N TYR A 1 -6.02 -5.21 0.92
CA TYR A 1 -5.59 -5.60 2.28
C TYR A 1 -6.38 -4.90 3.38
N MET A 2 -6.28 -3.57 3.53
CA MET A 2 -7.00 -2.81 4.57
C MET A 2 -8.51 -3.12 4.61
N PHE A 3 -9.18 -3.16 3.45
CA PHE A 3 -10.62 -3.46 3.39
C PHE A 3 -10.96 -4.82 3.99
N SER A 4 -10.15 -5.83 3.70
CA SER A 4 -10.30 -7.17 4.26
C SER A 4 -10.13 -7.17 5.78
N LEU A 5 -9.17 -6.40 6.32
CA LEU A 5 -8.97 -6.27 7.76
C LEU A 5 -10.13 -5.55 8.44
N VAL A 6 -10.59 -4.43 7.88
CA VAL A 6 -11.72 -3.68 8.43
C VAL A 6 -12.99 -4.53 8.38
N ALA A 7 -13.25 -5.23 7.27
CA ALA A 7 -14.39 -6.14 7.16
C ALA A 7 -14.31 -7.27 8.20
N LEU A 8 -13.13 -7.86 8.39
CA LEU A 8 -12.90 -8.89 9.40
C LEU A 8 -13.14 -8.35 10.82
N LEU A 9 -12.61 -7.17 11.16
CA LEU A 9 -12.83 -6.57 12.46
C LEU A 9 -14.31 -6.27 12.68
N LEU A 10 -15.00 -5.72 11.67
CA LEU A 10 -16.42 -5.43 11.74
C LEU A 10 -17.27 -6.69 11.95
N SER A 11 -16.91 -7.84 11.35
CA SER A 11 -17.65 -9.10 11.53
C SER A 11 -17.58 -9.67 12.96
N PHE A 12 -16.61 -9.24 13.78
CA PHE A 12 -16.48 -9.63 15.18
C PHE A 12 -16.93 -8.53 16.16
N THR A 13 -17.58 -7.49 15.64
CA THR A 13 -18.08 -6.36 16.43
C THR A 13 -19.59 -6.29 16.35
N ASP A 14 -20.20 -5.69 17.36
CA ASP A 14 -21.62 -5.39 17.44
C ASP A 14 -22.03 -4.18 16.56
N SER A 15 -21.39 -4.03 15.38
CA SER A 15 -21.57 -2.89 14.48
C SER A 15 -22.98 -2.81 13.87
N ASP A 16 -23.77 -3.87 13.99
CA ASP A 16 -25.12 -4.04 13.51
C ASP A 16 -26.20 -3.52 14.50
N ARG A 17 -25.82 -3.18 15.74
CA ARG A 17 -26.78 -2.80 16.81
C ARG A 17 -27.60 -1.52 16.57
N ARG A 18 -27.16 -0.61 15.70
CA ARG A 18 -27.82 0.70 15.52
C ARG A 18 -28.64 0.82 14.22
N PHE A 19 -28.07 0.40 13.11
CA PHE A 19 -28.62 0.61 11.76
C PHE A 19 -28.82 -0.70 10.99
N SER A 20 -28.72 -1.87 11.63
CA SER A 20 -29.07 -3.11 10.93
C SER A 20 -30.57 -3.24 10.73
N LEU A 21 -30.94 -4.04 9.73
CA LEU A 21 -32.32 -4.45 9.50
C LEU A 21 -32.85 -5.37 10.61
N SER A 22 -31.95 -5.93 11.44
CA SER A 22 -32.33 -6.76 12.57
C SER A 22 -32.84 -5.89 13.72
N LYS A 23 -33.92 -6.32 14.39
CA LYS A 23 -34.53 -5.59 15.50
C LYS A 23 -33.74 -5.79 16.80
N SER A 24 -32.46 -5.42 16.82
CA SER A 24 -31.72 -5.34 18.09
C SER A 24 -32.30 -4.20 18.94
N SER A 25 -32.61 -4.50 20.21
CA SER A 25 -33.05 -3.50 21.19
C SER A 25 -31.87 -2.69 21.75
N GLU A 26 -30.68 -3.28 21.79
CA GLU A 26 -29.46 -2.61 22.26
C GLU A 26 -28.86 -1.77 21.15
N ARG A 27 -28.56 -0.51 21.47
CA ARG A 27 -28.04 0.51 20.55
C ARG A 27 -26.63 0.98 20.90
N THR A 28 -25.99 0.33 21.88
CA THR A 28 -24.66 0.64 22.39
C THR A 28 -23.68 -0.45 21.98
N VAL A 29 -22.42 -0.06 21.77
CA VAL A 29 -21.31 -0.96 21.47
C VAL A 29 -20.23 -0.85 22.55
N PRO A 30 -19.57 -1.95 22.93
CA PRO A 30 -18.44 -1.91 23.85
C PRO A 30 -17.30 -1.02 23.32
N LEU A 31 -16.70 -0.22 24.20
CA LEU A 31 -15.68 0.76 23.81
C LEU A 31 -14.44 0.10 23.16
N TRP A 32 -14.09 -1.14 23.53
CA TRP A 32 -12.96 -1.84 22.92
C TRP A 32 -13.16 -2.09 21.41
N GLN A 33 -14.39 -2.36 20.96
CA GLN A 33 -14.71 -2.60 19.55
C GLN A 33 -14.46 -1.34 18.71
N TYR A 34 -14.75 -0.20 19.31
CA TYR A 34 -14.47 1.10 18.72
C TYR A 34 -12.96 1.38 18.65
N HIS A 35 -12.21 0.99 19.68
CA HIS A 35 -10.75 1.19 19.72
C HIS A 35 -9.97 0.29 18.76
N ILE A 36 -10.40 -0.96 18.52
CA ILE A 36 -9.70 -1.84 17.58
C ILE A 36 -9.73 -1.29 16.15
N LEU A 37 -10.84 -0.68 15.72
CA LEU A 37 -10.97 -0.06 14.40
C LEU A 37 -10.07 1.18 14.30
N ARG A 38 -10.07 2.04 15.33
CA ARG A 38 -9.17 3.20 15.41
C ARG A 38 -7.70 2.78 15.36
N LEU A 39 -7.33 1.73 16.10
CA LEU A 39 -5.98 1.20 16.12
C LEU A 39 -5.58 0.67 14.73
N GLN A 40 -6.48 -0.01 14.03
CA GLN A 40 -6.19 -0.49 12.66
C GLN A 40 -5.91 0.67 11.69
N VAL A 41 -6.69 1.75 11.73
CA VAL A 41 -6.45 2.95 10.90
C VAL A 41 -5.15 3.65 11.30
N PHE A 42 -4.88 3.74 12.60
CA PHE A 42 -3.63 4.30 13.12
C PHE A 42 -2.41 3.54 12.60
N ILE A 43 -2.42 2.20 12.63
CA ILE A 43 -1.33 1.35 12.16
C ILE A 43 -0.99 1.67 10.69
N VAL A 44 -2.00 1.85 9.83
CA VAL A 44 -1.79 2.15 8.41
C VAL A 44 -1.03 3.46 8.22
N TYR A 45 -1.47 4.55 8.86
CA TYR A 45 -0.77 5.84 8.78
C TYR A 45 0.63 5.76 9.38
N PHE A 46 0.75 5.22 10.59
CA PHE A 46 2.03 5.16 11.30
C PHE A 46 3.09 4.40 10.51
N TYR A 47 2.72 3.25 9.92
CA TYR A 47 3.62 2.50 9.04
C TYR A 47 3.92 3.22 7.72
N GLY A 48 2.97 3.98 7.17
CA GLY A 48 3.22 4.82 6.00
C GLY A 48 4.35 5.85 6.25
N GLY A 49 4.44 6.35 7.49
CA GLY A 49 5.51 7.24 7.95
C GLY A 49 6.81 6.50 8.23
N LEU A 50 6.74 5.36 8.92
CA LEU A 50 7.91 4.51 9.18
C LEU A 50 8.58 4.06 7.87
N ALA A 51 7.78 3.77 6.83
CA ALA A 51 8.30 3.38 5.52
C ALA A 51 9.11 4.50 4.85
N LYS A 52 8.85 5.77 5.17
CA LYS A 52 9.55 6.97 4.68
C LYS A 52 10.85 7.28 5.46
N LEU A 53 11.13 6.56 6.54
CA LEU A 53 12.41 6.66 7.26
C LEU A 53 13.48 5.82 6.55
N ASN A 54 13.86 6.25 5.34
CA ASN A 54 14.87 5.60 4.52
C ASN A 54 15.70 6.65 3.73
N PRO A 55 16.90 6.28 3.22
CA PRO A 55 17.75 7.20 2.48
C PRO A 55 17.12 7.81 1.22
N ASP A 56 16.43 7.00 0.40
CA ASP A 56 15.78 7.46 -0.83
C ASP A 56 14.78 8.60 -0.55
N TRP A 57 14.07 8.53 0.57
CA TRP A 57 13.13 9.57 0.99
C TRP A 57 13.81 10.76 1.67
N LEU A 58 14.64 10.50 2.70
CA LEU A 58 15.17 11.55 3.59
C LEU A 58 16.35 12.31 2.99
N ILE A 59 17.24 11.59 2.30
CA ILE A 59 18.49 12.11 1.78
C ILE A 59 18.29 12.45 0.30
N CYS A 60 17.96 11.47 -0.53
CA CYS A 60 17.82 11.65 -1.98
C CYS A 60 16.57 12.47 -2.35
N ALA A 61 15.49 12.32 -1.57
CA ALA A 61 14.17 12.88 -1.87
C ALA A 61 13.58 12.40 -3.21
N GLU A 62 14.00 11.26 -3.72
CA GLU A 62 13.76 10.83 -5.11
C GLU A 62 12.32 10.48 -5.45
N PRO A 63 11.55 9.78 -4.58
CA PRO A 63 10.11 9.64 -4.80
C PRO A 63 9.40 11.01 -4.84
N ILE A 64 9.87 11.97 -4.05
CA ILE A 64 9.30 13.33 -4.00
C ILE A 64 9.73 14.16 -5.21
N ARG A 65 10.99 14.11 -5.62
CA ARG A 65 11.49 14.83 -6.80
C ARG A 65 10.82 14.32 -8.06
N SER A 66 10.64 13.00 -8.21
CA SER A 66 9.84 12.40 -9.29
C SER A 66 8.40 12.91 -9.30
N PHE A 67 7.78 13.02 -8.12
CA PHE A 67 6.43 13.57 -7.99
C PHE A 67 6.38 15.06 -8.35
N VAL A 68 7.30 15.87 -7.81
CA VAL A 68 7.36 17.31 -8.05
C VAL A 68 7.68 17.61 -9.52
N SER A 69 8.59 16.86 -10.15
CA SER A 69 8.89 17.04 -11.58
C SER A 69 7.68 16.78 -12.47
N TYR A 70 6.84 15.80 -12.10
CA TYR A 70 5.63 15.47 -12.84
C TYR A 70 4.51 16.50 -12.66
N VAL A 71 4.26 16.96 -11.42
CA VAL A 71 3.10 17.82 -11.10
C VAL A 71 3.44 19.32 -11.10
N PHE A 72 4.65 19.67 -10.69
CA PHE A 72 5.15 21.05 -10.53
C PHE A 72 6.56 21.17 -11.14
N PRO A 73 6.73 20.96 -12.46
CA PRO A 73 8.05 20.86 -13.09
C PRO A 73 8.95 22.07 -12.82
N GLU A 74 8.38 23.27 -12.78
CA GLU A 74 9.11 24.52 -12.50
C GLU A 74 9.67 24.61 -11.07
N MET A 75 9.16 23.79 -10.14
CA MET A 75 9.50 23.82 -8.72
C MET A 75 10.42 22.67 -8.29
N VAL A 76 10.81 21.75 -9.18
CA VAL A 76 11.63 20.58 -8.84
C VAL A 76 13.02 20.94 -8.31
N GLU A 77 13.60 22.03 -8.82
CA GLU A 77 14.89 22.57 -8.39
C GLU A 77 14.79 23.35 -7.07
N SER A 78 13.58 23.62 -6.57
CA SER A 78 13.39 24.31 -5.29
C SER A 78 13.51 23.32 -4.13
N ASP A 79 14.67 23.32 -3.47
CA ASP A 79 14.89 22.47 -2.29
C ASP A 79 13.91 22.76 -1.15
N VAL A 80 13.43 23.99 -1.02
CA VAL A 80 12.41 24.37 -0.02
C VAL A 80 11.08 23.68 -0.36
N PHE A 81 10.68 23.71 -1.64
CA PHE A 81 9.43 23.10 -2.09
C PHE A 81 9.48 21.56 -1.98
N VAL A 82 10.57 20.94 -2.44
CA VAL A 82 10.82 19.50 -2.29
C VAL A 82 10.84 19.11 -0.81
N SER A 83 11.52 19.89 0.04
CA SER A 83 11.59 19.63 1.49
C SER A 83 10.22 19.76 2.17
N PHE A 84 9.36 20.66 1.72
CA PHE A 84 7.99 20.79 2.21
C PHE A 84 7.21 19.49 2.01
N PHE A 85 7.25 18.88 0.82
CA PHE A 85 6.58 17.60 0.56
C PHE A 85 7.27 16.43 1.27
N LYS A 86 8.61 16.41 1.29
CA LYS A 86 9.41 15.38 1.96
C LYS A 86 9.09 15.27 3.45
N TYR A 87 9.21 16.38 4.17
CA TYR A 87 8.96 16.39 5.62
C TYR A 87 7.47 16.48 5.93
N GLY A 88 6.68 17.16 5.10
CA GLY A 88 5.22 17.24 5.25
C GLY A 88 4.57 15.85 5.19
N GLY A 89 4.87 15.06 4.16
CA GLY A 89 4.35 13.69 4.03
C GLY A 89 4.82 12.77 5.15
N LEU A 90 6.10 12.87 5.55
CA LEU A 90 6.66 12.09 6.65
C LEU A 90 6.00 12.41 8.00
N LEU A 91 5.97 13.69 8.37
CA LEU A 91 5.41 14.14 9.64
C LEU A 91 3.91 13.90 9.70
N PHE A 92 3.20 14.10 8.59
CA PHE A 92 1.79 13.78 8.50
C PHE A 92 1.55 12.31 8.88
N ASP A 93 2.19 11.36 8.18
CA ASP A 93 1.92 9.94 8.42
C ASP A 93 2.31 9.48 9.83
N LEU A 94 3.44 9.98 10.36
CA LEU A 94 3.90 9.63 11.71
C LEU A 94 3.00 10.22 12.82
N LEU A 95 2.43 11.40 12.62
CA LEU A 95 1.74 12.14 13.68
C LEU A 95 0.21 12.10 13.60
N ILE A 96 -0.37 11.94 12.39
CA ILE A 96 -1.80 12.16 12.19
C ILE A 96 -2.66 11.21 13.02
N GLY A 97 -2.22 9.95 13.17
CA GLY A 97 -2.88 8.98 14.02
C GLY A 97 -2.99 9.46 15.47
N PHE A 98 -1.89 9.98 16.05
CA PHE A 98 -1.88 10.54 17.41
C PHE A 98 -2.80 11.76 17.52
N LEU A 99 -2.75 12.66 16.54
CA LEU A 99 -3.59 13.86 16.52
C LEU A 99 -5.10 13.54 16.42
N LEU A 100 -5.48 12.43 15.77
CA LEU A 100 -6.86 11.95 15.72
C LEU A 100 -7.34 11.36 17.06
N PHE A 101 -6.45 10.69 17.80
CA PHE A 101 -6.76 10.14 19.13
C PHE A 101 -6.97 11.24 20.19
N ILE A 102 -6.15 12.30 20.14
CA ILE A 102 -6.20 13.40 21.09
C ILE A 102 -7.41 14.31 20.78
N LYS A 103 -8.40 14.34 21.68
CA LYS A 103 -9.69 15.06 21.48
C LYS A 103 -9.50 16.53 21.02
N PRO A 104 -8.66 17.37 21.66
CA PRO A 104 -8.48 18.77 21.25
C PRO A 104 -7.92 18.96 19.84
N THR A 105 -7.09 18.04 19.35
CA THR A 105 -6.41 18.19 18.05
C THR A 105 -7.19 17.59 16.89
N ARG A 106 -8.25 16.81 17.16
CA ARG A 106 -8.95 16.00 16.15
C ARG A 106 -9.51 16.80 14.98
N MET A 107 -10.01 18.01 15.22
CA MET A 107 -10.54 18.86 14.13
C MET A 107 -9.42 19.38 13.22
N ILE A 108 -8.29 19.75 13.80
CA ILE A 108 -7.10 20.15 13.04
C ILE A 108 -6.57 18.95 12.26
N ALA A 109 -6.52 17.77 12.89
CA ALA A 109 -6.17 16.52 12.24
C ALA A 109 -7.09 16.22 11.05
N LEU A 110 -8.41 16.41 11.19
CA LEU A 110 -9.36 16.18 10.10
C LEU A 110 -9.10 17.08 8.88
N ILE A 111 -8.74 18.35 9.11
CA ILE A 111 -8.35 19.27 8.04
C ILE A 111 -7.10 18.75 7.32
N PHE A 112 -6.08 18.33 8.06
CA PHE A 112 -4.88 17.74 7.47
C PHE A 112 -5.16 16.43 6.74
N VAL A 113 -5.99 15.53 7.29
CA VAL A 113 -6.38 14.28 6.64
C VAL A 113 -7.11 14.58 5.33
N ALA A 114 -8.06 15.52 5.35
CA ALA A 114 -8.78 15.92 4.14
C ALA A 114 -7.79 16.42 3.09
N PHE A 115 -6.99 17.43 3.44
CA PHE A 115 -5.99 18.00 2.53
C PHE A 115 -5.08 16.91 1.94
N PHE A 116 -4.43 16.11 2.79
CA PHE A 116 -3.51 15.06 2.36
C PHE A 116 -4.16 14.02 1.45
N ASN A 117 -5.33 13.49 1.82
CA ASN A 117 -5.98 12.43 1.05
C ASN A 117 -6.58 12.95 -0.26
N PHE A 118 -7.17 14.15 -0.28
CA PHE A 118 -7.67 14.73 -1.53
C PHE A 118 -6.54 15.14 -2.46
N SER A 119 -5.43 15.68 -1.93
CA SER A 119 -4.22 15.91 -2.72
C SER A 119 -3.70 14.60 -3.31
N ASN A 120 -3.56 13.54 -2.51
CA ASN A 120 -3.13 12.24 -3.02
C ASN A 120 -4.08 11.66 -4.07
N ALA A 121 -5.40 11.81 -3.90
CA ALA A 121 -6.39 11.35 -4.88
C ALA A 121 -6.32 12.12 -6.21
N TYR A 122 -5.94 13.40 -6.16
CA TYR A 122 -5.77 14.22 -7.36
C TYR A 122 -4.43 13.95 -8.06
N ILE A 123 -3.39 13.64 -7.28
CA ILE A 123 -2.01 13.48 -7.76
C ILE A 123 -1.75 12.07 -8.30
N PHE A 124 -2.26 11.05 -7.61
CA PHE A 124 -1.93 9.66 -7.87
C PHE A 124 -3.15 8.92 -8.41
N ASP A 125 -3.18 8.67 -9.71
CA ASP A 125 -4.31 7.97 -10.35
C ASP A 125 -4.31 6.45 -10.08
N ASP A 126 -3.18 5.89 -9.64
CA ASP A 126 -2.95 4.46 -9.42
C ASP A 126 -3.32 3.96 -8.01
N ILE A 127 -3.62 4.86 -7.04
CA ILE A 127 -4.02 4.47 -5.68
C ILE A 127 -5.53 4.24 -5.52
N GLY A 128 -6.31 4.55 -6.56
CA GLY A 128 -7.75 4.29 -6.63
C GLY A 128 -8.52 4.91 -5.45
N ILE A 129 -9.44 4.13 -4.88
CA ILE A 129 -10.37 4.62 -3.84
C ILE A 129 -9.74 4.80 -2.45
N PHE A 130 -8.47 4.43 -2.27
CA PHE A 130 -7.82 4.39 -0.96
C PHE A 130 -7.87 5.73 -0.20
N PRO A 131 -7.55 6.90 -0.79
CA PRO A 131 -7.55 8.15 -0.04
C PRO A 131 -8.93 8.54 0.50
N PHE A 132 -9.98 8.31 -0.29
CA PHE A 132 -11.35 8.57 0.14
C PHE A 132 -11.72 7.68 1.34
N ILE A 133 -11.34 6.40 1.30
CA ILE A 133 -11.61 5.50 2.43
C ILE A 133 -10.83 5.91 3.66
N MET A 134 -9.57 6.31 3.53
CA MET A 134 -8.77 6.79 4.66
C MET A 134 -9.34 8.09 5.26
N PHE A 135 -9.89 8.99 4.44
CA PHE A 135 -10.60 10.16 4.91
C PHE A 135 -11.89 9.79 5.64
N PHE A 136 -12.78 9.00 5.04
CA PHE A 136 -14.05 8.60 5.67
C PHE A 136 -13.87 7.70 6.89
N ALA A 137 -12.80 6.91 6.93
CA ALA A 137 -12.47 6.10 8.11
C ALA A 137 -12.20 6.97 9.34
N THR A 138 -11.86 8.25 9.20
CA THR A 138 -11.71 9.14 10.36
C THR A 138 -12.99 9.34 11.17
N ILE A 139 -14.16 9.04 10.61
CA ILE A 139 -15.44 9.07 11.35
C ILE A 139 -15.37 8.22 12.61
N ILE A 140 -14.62 7.11 12.59
CA ILE A 140 -14.44 6.23 13.76
C ILE A 140 -13.64 6.89 14.88
N PHE A 141 -13.04 8.07 14.68
CA PHE A 141 -12.37 8.81 15.74
C PHE A 141 -13.31 9.77 16.46
N PHE A 142 -14.53 9.99 15.96
CA PHE A 142 -15.52 10.86 16.59
C PHE A 142 -16.50 10.08 17.47
N SER A 143 -16.73 10.57 18.69
CA SER A 143 -17.67 10.01 19.67
C SER A 143 -18.92 10.88 19.81
N GLU A 144 -19.98 10.36 20.44
CA GLU A 144 -21.28 11.06 20.51
C GLU A 144 -21.22 12.41 21.24
N ASP A 145 -20.26 12.57 22.14
CA ASP A 145 -19.99 13.78 22.92
C ASP A 145 -19.23 14.85 22.13
N ASP A 146 -18.69 14.54 20.95
CA ASP A 146 -17.99 15.55 20.15
C ASP A 146 -18.96 16.61 19.62
N ILE A 147 -18.58 17.89 19.76
CA ILE A 147 -19.39 19.06 19.37
C ILE A 147 -19.85 18.96 17.90
N VAL A 148 -18.98 18.47 17.02
CA VAL A 148 -19.31 18.31 15.59
C VAL A 148 -20.39 17.26 15.38
N VAL A 149 -20.31 16.12 16.07
CA VAL A 149 -21.33 15.06 16.00
C VAL A 149 -22.67 15.58 16.52
N GLN A 150 -22.66 16.34 17.62
CA GLN A 150 -23.88 16.94 18.17
C GLN A 150 -24.50 17.96 17.22
N LYS A 151 -23.70 18.82 16.58
CA LYS A 151 -24.18 19.77 15.56
C LYS A 151 -24.82 19.06 14.37
N ILE A 152 -24.17 18.02 13.84
CA ILE A 152 -24.71 17.22 12.72
C ILE A 152 -26.03 16.57 13.11
N LYS A 153 -26.11 15.94 14.29
CA LYS A 153 -27.37 15.35 14.80
C LYS A 153 -28.47 16.41 14.94
N GLY A 154 -28.14 17.60 15.43
CA GLY A 154 -29.07 18.73 15.54
C GLY A 154 -29.65 19.15 14.17
N VAL A 155 -28.80 19.29 13.15
CA VAL A 155 -29.22 19.62 11.77
C VAL A 155 -30.09 18.51 11.18
N LEU A 156 -29.75 17.25 11.43
CA LEU A 156 -30.50 16.09 10.94
C LEU A 156 -31.77 15.78 11.77
N GLY A 157 -32.10 16.58 12.79
CA GLY A 157 -33.24 16.34 13.67
C GLY A 157 -33.14 15.03 14.48
N MET A 158 -31.94 14.48 14.64
CA MET A 158 -31.69 13.24 15.36
C MET A 158 -31.63 13.51 16.86
N LYS A 159 -32.50 12.87 17.64
CA LYS A 159 -32.47 12.96 19.10
C LYS A 159 -31.17 12.31 19.63
N PRO A 160 -30.44 12.96 20.56
CA PRO A 160 -29.32 12.33 21.23
C PRO A 160 -29.79 11.05 21.93
N GLY A 161 -29.02 9.97 21.78
CA GLY A 161 -29.29 8.74 22.51
C GLY A 161 -29.02 8.98 23.99
N ILE A 162 -29.92 8.53 24.87
CA ILE A 162 -29.63 8.51 26.30
C ILE A 162 -28.58 7.42 26.50
N PRO A 163 -27.41 7.72 27.10
CA PRO A 163 -26.43 6.71 27.43
C PRO A 163 -27.06 5.76 28.46
N GLN A 164 -27.50 4.59 28.02
CA GLN A 164 -27.76 3.49 28.95
C GLN A 164 -26.41 2.84 29.23
N ALA A 165 -26.03 2.83 30.51
CA ALA A 165 -24.85 2.13 30.97
C ALA A 165 -25.05 0.62 30.79
N THR A 166 -24.68 0.10 29.62
CA THR A 166 -24.52 -1.33 29.42
C THR A 166 -23.24 -1.77 30.12
N GLN A 167 -23.28 -2.90 30.84
CA GLN A 167 -22.07 -3.51 31.38
C GLN A 167 -21.05 -3.70 30.26
N SER A 168 -19.81 -3.25 30.49
CA SER A 168 -18.73 -3.44 29.53
C SER A 168 -18.43 -4.92 29.38
N SER A 169 -18.91 -5.55 28.31
CA SER A 169 -18.52 -6.91 27.97
C SER A 169 -17.09 -6.89 27.45
N LEU A 170 -16.20 -7.61 28.14
CA LEU A 170 -14.87 -7.90 27.61
C LEU A 170 -14.99 -8.63 26.27
N PRO A 171 -13.98 -8.54 25.37
CA PRO A 171 -13.99 -9.34 24.17
C PRO A 171 -14.15 -10.82 24.53
N ALA A 172 -14.99 -11.56 23.79
CA ALA A 172 -15.12 -13.00 23.99
C ALA A 172 -13.79 -13.74 23.75
N PHE A 173 -12.92 -13.19 22.89
CA PHE A 173 -11.65 -13.78 22.48
C PHE A 173 -10.49 -12.76 22.54
N PRO A 174 -10.11 -12.27 23.74
CA PRO A 174 -9.11 -11.22 23.86
C PRO A 174 -7.73 -11.68 23.37
N LYS A 175 -7.40 -12.98 23.55
CA LYS A 175 -6.16 -13.59 23.04
C LYS A 175 -6.06 -13.53 21.52
N VAL A 176 -7.17 -13.72 20.80
CA VAL A 176 -7.21 -13.66 19.33
C VAL A 176 -6.98 -12.22 18.86
N LEU A 177 -7.58 -11.23 19.52
CA LEU A 177 -7.34 -9.82 19.22
C LEU A 177 -5.89 -9.41 19.49
N ILE A 178 -5.32 -9.85 20.61
CA ILE A 178 -3.91 -9.61 20.92
C ILE A 178 -3.03 -10.22 19.83
N LEU A 179 -3.24 -11.50 19.48
CA LEU A 179 -2.49 -12.16 18.41
C LEU A 179 -2.63 -11.42 17.08
N PHE A 180 -3.85 -11.00 16.72
CA PHE A 180 -4.12 -10.23 15.52
C PHE A 180 -3.32 -8.92 15.49
N PHE A 181 -3.36 -8.11 16.55
CA PHE A 181 -2.62 -6.85 16.59
C PHE A 181 -1.11 -7.04 16.73
N CYS A 182 -0.65 -8.08 17.44
CA CYS A 182 0.76 -8.47 17.40
C CYS A 182 1.20 -8.79 15.97
N PHE A 183 0.38 -9.53 15.21
CA PHE A 183 0.67 -9.79 13.80
C PHE A 183 0.66 -8.48 12.98
N GLN A 184 -0.36 -7.62 13.13
CA GLN A 184 -0.43 -6.34 12.42
C GLN A 184 0.74 -5.39 12.76
N LEU A 185 1.35 -5.53 13.94
CA LEU A 185 2.50 -4.75 14.36
C LEU A 185 3.84 -5.39 13.99
N LEU A 186 3.97 -6.71 13.94
CA LEU A 186 5.26 -7.38 13.71
C LEU A 186 5.44 -7.81 12.25
N PHE A 187 4.38 -8.31 11.61
CA PHE A 187 4.46 -8.85 10.26
C PHE A 187 4.84 -7.82 9.17
N PRO A 188 4.42 -6.54 9.26
CA PRO A 188 4.92 -5.51 8.34
C PRO A 188 6.44 -5.33 8.37
N LEU A 189 7.09 -5.61 9.51
CA LEU A 189 8.54 -5.46 9.70
C LEU A 189 9.35 -6.66 9.23
N ARG A 190 8.71 -7.73 8.75
CA ARG A 190 9.39 -8.98 8.38
C ARG A 190 10.49 -8.80 7.34
N TYR A 191 10.40 -7.77 6.50
CA TYR A 191 11.41 -7.46 5.50
C TYR A 191 12.80 -7.20 6.10
N ILE A 192 12.89 -6.84 7.38
CA ILE A 192 14.15 -6.62 8.09
C ILE A 192 14.95 -7.92 8.22
N LEU A 193 14.25 -9.05 8.27
CA LEU A 193 14.85 -10.38 8.39
C LEU A 193 15.21 -10.98 7.04
N LEU A 194 14.83 -10.32 5.95
CA LEU A 194 15.06 -10.81 4.60
C LEU A 194 16.38 -10.27 4.07
N PRO A 195 17.11 -11.06 3.27
CA PRO A 195 18.49 -10.72 2.95
C PRO A 195 18.61 -9.80 1.70
N HIS A 196 17.50 -9.51 1.03
CA HIS A 196 17.43 -8.70 -0.18
C HIS A 196 16.99 -7.25 0.07
N ASP A 197 17.25 -6.39 -0.91
CA ASP A 197 16.66 -5.05 -0.95
C ASP A 197 15.14 -5.17 -1.15
N LYS A 198 14.39 -4.93 -0.08
CA LYS A 198 12.92 -4.92 -0.05
C LYS A 198 12.32 -3.97 -1.08
N ASP A 199 12.94 -2.81 -1.30
CA ASP A 199 12.42 -1.76 -2.15
C ASP A 199 12.67 -2.14 -3.61
N TRP A 200 13.81 -2.76 -3.92
CA TRP A 200 14.15 -3.28 -5.24
C TRP A 200 13.35 -4.53 -5.66
N THR A 201 13.32 -5.55 -4.80
CA THR A 201 12.74 -6.86 -5.14
C THR A 201 11.22 -6.92 -4.93
N GLY A 202 10.65 -6.00 -4.15
CA GLY A 202 9.24 -6.06 -3.72
C GLY A 202 8.93 -7.16 -2.69
N ILE A 203 9.87 -8.07 -2.44
CA ILE A 203 9.68 -9.18 -1.51
C ILE A 203 9.63 -8.64 -0.07
N GLY A 204 8.58 -9.01 0.65
CA GLY A 204 8.31 -8.49 1.99
C GLY A 204 7.49 -7.20 2.01
N GLN A 205 7.25 -6.54 0.87
CA GLN A 205 6.44 -5.30 0.85
C GLN A 205 4.93 -5.53 0.94
N ARG A 206 4.43 -6.64 0.40
CA ARG A 206 3.00 -6.97 0.52
C ARG A 206 2.61 -7.03 2.00
N PHE A 207 1.46 -6.46 2.35
CA PHE A 207 0.99 -6.40 3.75
C PHE A 207 1.88 -5.61 4.73
N ALA A 208 2.85 -4.82 4.23
CA ALA A 208 3.77 -4.05 5.07
C ALA A 208 3.42 -2.56 5.21
N TRP A 209 2.28 -2.12 4.66
CA TRP A 209 1.82 -0.72 4.71
C TRP A 209 2.81 0.31 4.15
N ARG A 210 3.67 -0.12 3.22
CA ARG A 210 4.70 0.69 2.56
C ARG A 210 4.14 1.37 1.31
N MET A 211 3.20 2.31 1.48
CA MET A 211 2.55 2.97 0.35
C MET A 211 3.35 4.16 -0.16
N LYS A 212 3.45 4.27 -1.50
CA LYS A 212 4.02 5.43 -2.21
C LYS A 212 5.42 5.84 -1.72
N ILE A 213 6.29 4.84 -1.53
CA ILE A 213 7.70 5.04 -1.15
C ILE A 213 8.67 4.97 -2.33
N GLN A 214 8.18 4.63 -3.53
CA GLN A 214 9.02 4.41 -4.70
C GLN A 214 8.42 5.05 -5.96
N SER A 215 9.30 5.58 -6.79
CA SER A 215 9.08 5.94 -8.19
C SER A 215 9.88 4.98 -9.06
N ARG A 216 9.22 4.39 -10.07
CA ARG A 216 9.81 3.40 -10.99
C ARG A 216 9.37 3.64 -12.43
N PRO A 217 9.89 4.68 -13.10
CA PRO A 217 9.71 4.84 -14.54
C PRO A 217 10.25 3.62 -15.30
N VAL A 218 9.56 3.29 -16.39
CA VAL A 218 9.86 2.15 -17.27
C VAL A 218 10.48 2.69 -18.56
N GLU A 219 11.69 2.25 -18.88
CA GLU A 219 12.44 2.69 -20.06
C GLU A 219 12.36 1.68 -21.21
N GLN A 220 12.22 0.39 -20.87
CA GLN A 220 12.00 -0.69 -21.83
C GLN A 220 11.02 -1.70 -21.24
N TYR A 221 10.12 -2.23 -22.08
CA TYR A 221 9.14 -3.22 -21.66
C TYR A 221 8.89 -4.26 -22.75
N GLU A 222 9.67 -5.33 -22.73
CA GLU A 222 9.56 -6.42 -23.69
C GLU A 222 9.54 -7.77 -22.97
N ILE A 223 8.60 -8.63 -23.38
CA ILE A 223 8.56 -10.04 -23.00
C ILE A 223 8.51 -10.83 -24.30
N TYR A 224 9.33 -11.87 -24.40
CA TYR A 224 9.46 -12.66 -25.62
C TYR A 224 9.60 -14.14 -25.28
N VAL A 225 9.19 -14.97 -26.24
CA VAL A 225 9.27 -16.41 -26.19
C VAL A 225 10.31 -16.88 -27.20
N THR A 226 11.20 -17.76 -26.76
CA THR A 226 12.16 -18.50 -27.58
C THR A 226 11.84 -20.00 -27.50
N SER A 227 12.35 -20.76 -28.45
CA SER A 227 12.29 -22.22 -28.44
C SER A 227 13.53 -22.75 -29.15
N PRO A 228 14.22 -23.77 -28.63
CA PRO A 228 15.38 -24.37 -29.29
C PRO A 228 15.07 -24.88 -30.70
N GLN A 229 13.81 -25.22 -30.99
CA GLN A 229 13.38 -25.79 -32.26
C GLN A 229 12.84 -24.75 -33.26
N ILE A 230 12.54 -23.52 -32.81
CA ILE A 230 11.99 -22.45 -33.65
C ILE A 230 12.98 -21.28 -33.68
N PRO A 231 13.61 -20.99 -34.84
CA PRO A 231 14.54 -19.87 -34.94
C PRO A 231 13.85 -18.52 -34.67
N GLY A 232 14.48 -17.71 -33.82
CA GLY A 232 14.09 -16.32 -33.55
C GLY A 232 13.34 -16.11 -32.23
N GLU A 233 13.06 -14.84 -31.94
CA GLU A 233 12.30 -14.41 -30.77
C GLU A 233 10.88 -14.03 -31.19
N SER A 234 9.88 -14.54 -30.49
CA SER A 234 8.48 -14.15 -30.67
C SER A 234 8.06 -13.21 -29.55
N GLN A 235 7.83 -11.93 -29.88
CA GLN A 235 7.37 -10.95 -28.90
C GLN A 235 5.96 -11.29 -28.41
N VAL A 236 5.76 -11.29 -27.10
CA VAL A 236 4.46 -11.51 -26.47
C VAL A 236 3.60 -10.25 -26.65
N GLN A 237 2.38 -10.40 -27.18
CA GLN A 237 1.41 -9.30 -27.22
C GLN A 237 0.73 -9.14 -25.86
N ILE A 238 1.43 -8.54 -24.91
CA ILE A 238 1.06 -8.52 -23.47
C ILE A 238 -0.37 -8.00 -23.24
N ASN A 239 -0.79 -6.97 -24.00
CA ASN A 239 -2.11 -6.35 -23.92
C ASN A 239 -3.29 -7.28 -24.25
N THR A 240 -3.05 -8.45 -24.85
CA THR A 240 -4.11 -9.44 -25.10
C THR A 240 -4.40 -10.31 -23.88
N PHE A 241 -3.48 -10.38 -22.93
CA PHE A 241 -3.58 -11.22 -21.73
C PHE A 241 -3.94 -10.45 -20.47
N ILE A 242 -3.42 -9.23 -20.34
CA ILE A 242 -3.52 -8.46 -19.11
C ILE A 242 -3.82 -6.99 -19.41
N ASN A 243 -4.39 -6.30 -18.43
CA ASN A 243 -4.67 -4.87 -18.53
C ASN A 243 -3.46 -4.02 -18.10
N THR A 244 -3.55 -2.71 -18.37
CA THR A 244 -2.49 -1.74 -18.06
C THR A 244 -2.10 -1.71 -16.58
N MET A 245 -3.04 -1.91 -15.66
CA MET A 245 -2.72 -1.95 -14.21
C MET A 245 -1.84 -3.14 -13.87
N GLN A 246 -2.12 -4.31 -14.44
CA GLN A 246 -1.29 -5.50 -14.26
C GLN A 246 0.09 -5.33 -14.89
N MET A 247 0.19 -4.67 -16.05
CA MET A 247 1.48 -4.33 -16.65
C MET A 247 2.34 -3.46 -15.73
N THR A 248 1.74 -2.41 -15.15
CA THR A 248 2.41 -1.55 -14.17
C THR A 248 2.87 -2.32 -12.94
N VAL A 249 2.08 -3.29 -12.46
CA VAL A 249 2.50 -4.17 -11.35
C VAL A 249 3.72 -5.00 -11.75
N MET A 250 3.76 -5.57 -12.96
CA MET A 250 4.90 -6.39 -13.41
C MET A 250 6.19 -5.58 -13.59
N SER A 251 6.12 -4.28 -13.93
CA SER A 251 7.32 -3.41 -13.93
C SER A 251 7.75 -2.95 -12.54
N GLN A 252 6.98 -3.25 -11.49
CA GLN A 252 7.28 -2.85 -10.12
C GLN A 252 7.54 -4.03 -9.17
N ASP A 253 7.09 -5.22 -9.54
CA ASP A 253 7.17 -6.46 -8.76
C ASP A 253 7.70 -7.60 -9.66
N PRO A 254 8.99 -7.94 -9.56
CA PRO A 254 9.60 -9.06 -10.31
C PRO A 254 8.85 -10.39 -10.13
N VAL A 255 8.22 -10.61 -8.97
CA VAL A 255 7.46 -11.83 -8.70
C VAL A 255 6.19 -11.88 -9.55
N ALA A 256 5.54 -10.74 -9.78
CA ALA A 256 4.38 -10.68 -10.69
C ALA A 256 4.79 -10.96 -12.14
N LEU A 257 5.96 -10.46 -12.57
CA LEU A 257 6.52 -10.77 -13.88
C LEU A 257 6.85 -12.26 -14.02
N TRP A 258 7.47 -12.87 -13.00
CA TRP A 258 7.73 -14.32 -12.96
C TRP A 258 6.43 -15.14 -13.03
N GLN A 259 5.37 -14.74 -12.32
CA GLN A 259 4.05 -15.39 -12.41
C GLN A 259 3.48 -15.32 -13.83
N PHE A 260 3.62 -14.15 -14.49
CA PHE A 260 3.17 -13.98 -15.85
C PHE A 260 4.00 -14.79 -16.86
N ALA A 261 5.32 -14.88 -16.67
CA ALA A 261 6.18 -15.70 -17.52
C ALA A 261 5.76 -17.18 -17.49
N ASN A 262 5.43 -17.71 -16.30
CA ASN A 262 4.87 -19.05 -16.16
C ASN A 262 3.54 -19.22 -16.90
N TYR A 263 2.65 -18.23 -16.83
CA TYR A 263 1.40 -18.24 -17.59
C TYR A 263 1.64 -18.24 -19.11
N VAL A 264 2.53 -17.38 -19.60
CA VAL A 264 2.91 -17.30 -21.02
C VAL A 264 3.48 -18.63 -21.50
N LYS A 265 4.33 -19.30 -20.72
CA LYS A 265 4.86 -20.63 -21.03
C LYS A 265 3.74 -21.64 -21.29
N GLN A 266 2.74 -21.67 -20.40
CA GLN A 266 1.59 -22.58 -20.56
C GLN A 266 0.77 -22.28 -21.80
N GLU A 267 0.62 -21.00 -22.15
CA GLU A 267 -0.11 -20.60 -23.35
C GLU A 267 0.66 -20.93 -24.64
N ALA A 268 1.98 -20.72 -24.65
CA ALA A 268 2.86 -21.12 -25.74
C ALA A 268 2.80 -22.64 -25.99
N LEU A 269 2.80 -23.45 -24.93
CA LEU A 269 2.65 -24.91 -25.03
C LEU A 269 1.31 -25.30 -25.67
N LYS A 270 0.18 -24.65 -25.32
CA LYS A 270 -1.13 -24.91 -25.93
C LYS A 270 -1.17 -24.54 -27.41
N GLN A 271 -0.39 -23.54 -27.82
CA GLN A 271 -0.24 -23.13 -29.21
C GLN A 271 0.71 -24.05 -30.00
N GLY A 272 1.25 -25.09 -29.36
CA GLY A 272 2.12 -26.09 -29.99
C GLY A 272 3.57 -25.65 -30.12
N ILE A 273 4.00 -24.61 -29.40
CA ILE A 273 5.41 -24.23 -29.33
C ILE A 273 6.14 -25.27 -28.46
N PRO A 274 7.13 -26.00 -28.99
CA PRO A 274 7.90 -26.97 -28.22
C PRO A 274 8.89 -26.25 -27.30
N GLU A 275 9.04 -26.74 -26.07
CA GLU A 275 10.01 -26.25 -25.08
C GLU A 275 10.13 -24.70 -25.03
N PRO A 276 9.01 -23.99 -24.81
CA PRO A 276 9.05 -22.53 -24.80
C PRO A 276 9.80 -22.03 -23.58
N GLU A 277 10.73 -21.10 -23.84
CA GLU A 277 11.46 -20.32 -22.85
C GLU A 277 10.90 -18.90 -22.86
N VAL A 278 10.71 -18.31 -21.68
CA VAL A 278 10.12 -16.97 -21.54
C VAL A 278 11.11 -16.03 -20.90
N HIS A 279 11.48 -15.00 -21.64
CA HIS A 279 12.46 -14.00 -21.22
C HIS A 279 11.81 -12.61 -21.15
N ALA A 280 12.40 -11.73 -20.34
CA ALA A 280 11.96 -10.35 -20.22
C ALA A 280 13.12 -9.37 -20.28
N ARG A 281 12.96 -8.32 -21.10
CA ARG A 281 13.80 -7.13 -21.14
C ARG A 281 12.97 -5.97 -20.62
N ILE A 282 12.90 -5.85 -19.30
CA ILE A 282 12.20 -4.74 -18.63
C ILE A 282 13.23 -3.91 -17.86
N ARG A 283 13.50 -2.70 -18.36
CA ARG A 283 14.41 -1.74 -17.72
C ARG A 283 13.62 -0.70 -16.95
N VAL A 284 14.03 -0.47 -15.71
CA VAL A 284 13.44 0.54 -14.82
C VAL A 284 14.54 1.34 -14.14
N SER A 285 14.30 2.62 -13.93
CA SER A 285 15.04 3.42 -12.95
C SER A 285 14.24 3.44 -11.66
N MET A 286 14.89 3.21 -10.52
CA MET A 286 14.22 3.24 -9.21
C MET A 286 14.75 4.41 -8.38
N ASN A 287 13.86 5.32 -7.98
CA ASN A 287 14.20 6.44 -7.09
C ASN A 287 15.51 7.13 -7.49
N GLY A 288 15.64 7.51 -8.77
CA GLY A 288 16.82 8.20 -9.30
C GLY A 288 18.06 7.32 -9.53
N SER A 289 18.04 6.04 -9.15
CA SER A 289 19.11 5.09 -9.50
C SER A 289 19.22 4.91 -11.03
N PRO A 290 20.42 4.56 -11.55
CA PRO A 290 20.59 4.21 -12.96
C PRO A 290 19.59 3.15 -13.43
N GLU A 291 19.19 3.24 -14.70
CA GLU A 291 18.34 2.22 -15.31
C GLU A 291 19.04 0.85 -15.29
N GLN A 292 18.28 -0.17 -14.96
CA GLN A 292 18.76 -1.56 -14.96
C GLN A 292 17.60 -2.52 -15.21
N TYR A 293 17.91 -3.75 -15.60
CA TYR A 293 16.90 -4.76 -15.78
C TYR A 293 16.31 -5.17 -14.43
N ILE A 294 14.98 -5.28 -14.36
CA ILE A 294 14.28 -5.69 -13.14
C ILE A 294 14.42 -7.21 -12.85
N VAL A 295 14.75 -7.97 -13.89
CA VAL A 295 15.07 -9.40 -13.87
C VAL A 295 16.18 -9.68 -14.88
N ASP A 296 16.96 -10.75 -14.70
CA ASP A 296 18.03 -11.10 -15.62
C ASP A 296 17.44 -11.44 -17.01
N PRO A 297 17.81 -10.71 -18.09
CA PRO A 297 17.26 -10.95 -19.43
C PRO A 297 17.80 -12.25 -20.08
N SER A 298 18.85 -12.86 -19.53
CA SER A 298 19.51 -14.05 -20.07
C SER A 298 18.89 -15.37 -19.61
N VAL A 299 18.08 -15.35 -18.55
CA VAL A 299 17.47 -16.57 -17.98
C VAL A 299 16.06 -16.79 -18.50
N ASP A 300 15.65 -18.05 -18.65
CA ASP A 300 14.23 -18.40 -18.82
C ASP A 300 13.53 -18.23 -17.46
N LEU A 301 12.75 -17.15 -17.32
CA LEU A 301 12.01 -16.83 -16.11
C LEU A 301 11.00 -17.90 -15.74
N SER A 302 10.47 -18.63 -16.73
CA SER A 302 9.47 -19.68 -16.52
C SER A 302 10.05 -21.00 -15.99
N MET A 303 11.38 -21.09 -15.89
CA MET A 303 12.10 -22.23 -15.29
C MET A 303 12.72 -21.89 -13.94
N GLN A 304 12.64 -20.62 -13.51
CA GLN A 304 13.22 -20.20 -12.24
C GLN A 304 12.31 -20.58 -11.07
N ASP A 305 12.90 -21.00 -9.97
CA ASP A 305 12.21 -21.15 -8.70
C ASP A 305 12.03 -19.79 -8.02
N TYR A 306 10.99 -19.68 -7.21
CA TYR A 306 10.72 -18.51 -6.37
C TYR A 306 10.81 -18.89 -4.89
N ASP A 307 11.76 -18.27 -4.18
CA ASP A 307 11.85 -18.35 -2.72
C ASP A 307 11.34 -17.04 -2.09
N PRO A 308 10.24 -17.06 -1.30
CA PRO A 308 9.71 -15.88 -0.64
C PRO A 308 10.54 -15.39 0.55
N LEU A 309 11.49 -16.20 1.05
CA LEU A 309 12.36 -15.90 2.19
C LEU A 309 13.84 -15.79 1.82
N GLY A 310 14.23 -16.40 0.70
CA GLY A 310 15.61 -16.44 0.21
C GLY A 310 15.90 -15.49 -0.94
N TYR A 311 17.12 -15.60 -1.46
CA TYR A 311 17.56 -14.89 -2.66
C TYR A 311 16.99 -15.56 -3.91
N ASN A 312 16.66 -14.74 -4.89
CA ASN A 312 16.19 -15.16 -6.19
C ASN A 312 17.20 -14.66 -7.22
N GLU A 313 18.10 -15.53 -7.70
CA GLU A 313 19.25 -15.15 -8.54
C GLU A 313 18.86 -14.45 -9.84
N TRP A 314 17.66 -14.75 -10.34
CA TRP A 314 17.07 -14.12 -11.53
C TRP A 314 16.61 -12.67 -11.30
N ILE A 315 16.66 -12.16 -10.05
CA ILE A 315 16.47 -10.75 -9.74
C ILE A 315 17.85 -10.14 -9.45
N PRO A 316 18.40 -9.28 -10.32
CA PRO A 316 19.71 -8.68 -10.08
C PRO A 316 19.68 -7.77 -8.84
N GLU A 317 20.82 -7.55 -8.20
CA GLU A 317 20.93 -6.57 -7.12
C GLU A 317 20.75 -5.14 -7.65
N ARG A 318 20.15 -4.26 -6.85
CA ARG A 318 19.95 -2.86 -7.21
C ARG A 318 21.30 -2.18 -7.42
N ILE A 319 21.53 -1.70 -8.64
CA ILE A 319 22.71 -0.88 -8.97
C ILE A 319 22.55 0.52 -8.36
N GLY A 320 23.20 0.71 -7.21
CA GLY A 320 23.42 1.99 -6.55
C GLY A 320 22.18 2.79 -6.14
N ASN A 321 22.41 3.88 -5.43
CA ASN A 321 21.45 4.94 -5.15
C ASN A 321 22.15 6.31 -5.10
N CYS A 322 21.43 7.37 -4.72
CA CYS A 322 22.02 8.72 -4.67
C CYS A 322 23.20 8.85 -3.67
N LEU A 323 23.35 7.93 -2.72
CA LEU A 323 24.47 7.91 -1.77
C LEU A 323 25.75 7.38 -2.40
N ASP A 324 25.65 6.69 -3.53
CA ASP A 324 26.79 6.09 -4.25
C ASP A 324 27.34 7.03 -5.35
N GLN A 325 26.72 8.20 -5.55
CA GLN A 325 27.11 9.24 -6.52
C GLN A 325 27.86 10.39 -5.85
#